data_AF-A0AA50E183-F1
#
_entry.id   AF-A0AA50E183-F1
#
_cell.length_a   1.000
_cell.length_b   1.000
_cell.length_c   1.000
_cell.angle_alpha   90.00
_cell.angle_beta   90.00
_cell.angle_gamma   90.00
#
_symmetry.space_group_name_H-M   'P 1'
#
loop_
_entity.id
_entity.type
_entity.pdbx_description
1 polymer ?
#
loop_
_entity_poly.entity_id
_entity_poly.type
_entity_poly.pdbx_seq_one_letter_code
_entity_poly.pdbx_strand_id
1 'polypeptide(L)' 'MLQGIERGQKSLLLKQIRHRFGELNAVNLSRIDILTVPQLEQLGEVLLDCSDFAELEQWLAAQSETPERKI' A
#
# COMPACT_ATOMS: atom_id res chain seq x y z
N MET A 1 7.89 -15.81 11.75
CA MET A 1 6.83 -15.06 12.49
C MET A 1 6.39 -13.78 11.76
N LEU A 2 7.24 -13.11 10.98
CA LEU A 2 6.88 -11.89 10.22
C LEU A 2 5.71 -12.05 9.23
N GLN A 3 5.52 -13.24 8.65
CA GLN A 3 4.47 -13.49 7.64
C GLN A 3 3.03 -13.34 8.16
N GLY A 4 2.79 -13.45 9.47
CA GLY A 4 1.46 -13.22 10.05
C GLY A 4 1.14 -11.73 10.14
N ILE A 5 2.14 -10.93 10.51
CA ILE A 5 2.03 -9.47 10.64
C ILE A 5 1.83 -8.84 9.25
N GLU A 6 2.65 -9.23 8.27
CA GLU A 6 2.53 -8.70 6.90
C GLU A 6 1.14 -8.96 6.29
N ARG A 7 0.64 -10.21 6.39
CA ARG A 7 -0.70 -10.56 5.90
C ARG A 7 -1.80 -9.77 6.61
N GLY A 8 -1.66 -9.58 7.92
CA GLY A 8 -2.59 -8.77 8.72
C GLY A 8 -2.62 -7.31 8.27
N GLN A 9 -1.45 -6.69 8.12
CA GLN A 9 -1.32 -5.31 7.64
C GLN A 9 -1.89 -5.14 6.23
N LYS A 10 -1.52 -6.01 5.27
CA LYS A 10 -2.07 -5.98 3.91
C LYS A 10 -3.59 -6.07 3.92
N SER A 11 -4.16 -7.04 4.66
CA SER A 11 -5.62 -7.21 4.73
C SER A 11 -6.32 -5.98 5.31
N LEU A 12 -5.73 -5.36 6.33
CA LEU A 12 -6.27 -4.15 6.94
C LEU A 12 -6.22 -2.95 5.99
N LEU A 13 -5.06 -2.71 5.36
CA LEU A 13 -4.87 -1.61 4.42
C LEU A 13 -5.81 -1.73 3.22
N LEU A 14 -5.95 -2.92 2.64
CA LEU A 14 -6.90 -3.16 1.54
C LEU A 14 -8.35 -2.85 1.93
N LYS A 15 -8.78 -3.21 3.16
CA LYS A 15 -10.11 -2.86 3.65
C LYS A 15 -10.30 -1.36 3.83
N GLN A 16 -9.29 -0.67 4.38
CA GLN A 16 -9.35 0.79 4.59
C GLN A 16 -9.40 1.54 3.25
N ILE A 17 -8.53 1.17 2.30
CA ILE A 17 -8.52 1.74 0.96
C ILE A 17 -9.87 1.50 0.27
N ARG A 18 -10.41 0.28 0.36
CA ARG A 18 -11.72 -0.04 -0.24
C ARG A 18 -12.85 0.74 0.39
N HIS A 19 -12.82 0.94 1.70
CA HIS A 19 -13.83 1.72 2.41
C HIS A 19 -13.78 3.20 2.04
N ARG A 20 -12.57 3.76 1.87
CA ARG A 20 -12.38 5.19 1.63
C ARG A 20 -12.54 5.59 0.16
N PHE A 21 -12.03 4.78 -0.76
CA PHE A 21 -11.91 5.11 -2.18
C PHE A 21 -12.69 4.17 -3.11
N GLY A 22 -13.29 3.10 -2.59
CA GLY A 22 -13.97 2.09 -3.41
C GLY A 22 -13.03 1.01 -3.93
N GLU A 23 -13.47 0.24 -4.92
CA GLU A 23 -12.69 -0.91 -5.40
C GLU A 23 -11.40 -0.50 -6.12
N LEU A 24 -10.31 -1.17 -5.77
CA LEU A 24 -9.01 -1.03 -6.39
C LEU A 24 -8.97 -1.82 -7.71
N ASN A 25 -8.35 -1.22 -8.74
CA ASN A 25 -8.03 -1.95 -9.96
C ASN A 25 -6.92 -3.00 -9.72
N ALA A 26 -6.76 -3.94 -10.66
CA ALA A 26 -5.80 -5.02 -10.56
C ALA A 26 -4.33 -4.54 -10.47
N VAL A 27 -4.01 -3.39 -11.08
CA VAL A 27 -2.65 -2.81 -11.06
C VAL A 27 -2.29 -2.37 -9.65
N ASN A 28 -3.18 -1.62 -8.99
CA ASN A 28 -2.95 -1.12 -7.63
C ASN A 28 -2.94 -2.25 -6.61
N LEU A 29 -3.77 -3.29 -6.80
CA LEU A 29 -3.70 -4.51 -5.98
C LEU A 29 -2.33 -5.21 -6.10
N SER A 30 -1.83 -5.36 -7.33
CA SER A 30 -0.52 -5.99 -7.58
C SER A 30 0.63 -5.18 -6.96
N ARG A 31 0.53 -3.84 -7.00
CA ARG A 31 1.49 -2.94 -6.36
C ARG A 31 1.51 -3.11 -4.85
N ILE A 32 0.36 -3.20 -4.20
CA ILE A 32 0.25 -3.40 -2.75
C ILE A 32 0.78 -4.79 -2.34
N ASP A 33 0.57 -5.82 -3.18
CA ASP A 33 0.99 -7.18 -2.87
C ASP A 33 2.52 -7.34 -2.80
N ILE A 34 3.28 -6.56 -3.57
CA ILE A 34 4.74 -6.60 -3.58
C ILE A 34 5.39 -5.68 -2.53
N LEU A 35 4.61 -4.88 -1.79
CA LEU A 35 5.15 -4.00 -0.76
C LEU A 35 5.75 -4.78 0.41
N THR A 36 6.87 -4.28 0.91
CA THR A 36 7.53 -4.77 2.13
C THR A 36 6.81 -4.27 3.38
N VAL A 37 7.02 -4.93 4.54
CA VAL A 37 6.42 -4.49 5.82
C VAL A 37 6.65 -2.99 6.12
N PRO A 38 7.86 -2.42 5.98
CA PRO A 38 8.06 -0.98 6.20
C PRO A 38 7.26 -0.09 5.23
N GLN A 39 7.12 -0.52 3.97
CA GLN A 39 6.30 0.21 2.99
C GLN A 39 4.81 0.11 3.31
N LEU A 40 4.35 -1.02 3.87
CA LEU A 40 2.96 -1.16 4.33
C LEU A 40 2.69 -0.24 5.54
N GLU A 41 3.64 -0.11 6.46
CA GLU A 41 3.53 0.84 7.58
C GLU A 41 3.44 2.28 7.07
N GLN A 42 4.32 2.66 6.15
CA GLN A 42 4.30 3.98 5.51
C GLN A 42 3.01 4.22 4.71
N LEU A 43 2.48 3.21 4.02
CA LEU A 43 1.19 3.30 3.34
C LEU A 43 0.05 3.60 4.32
N GLY A 44 0.13 3.09 5.55
CA GLY A 44 -0.82 3.40 6.61
C GLY A 44 -0.84 4.89 6.97
N GLU A 45 0.33 5.52 7.09
CA GLU A 45 0.46 6.95 7.37
C GLU A 45 -0.03 7.79 6.19
N VAL A 46 0.45 7.49 4.98
CA VAL A 46 0.02 8.16 3.74
C VAL A 46 -1.49 8.08 3.55
N LEU A 47 -2.10 6.95 3.91
CA LEU A 47 -3.55 6.80 3.82
C LEU A 47 -4.32 7.75 4.75
N LEU A 48 -3.72 8.23 5.83
CA LEU A 48 -4.32 9.24 6.72
C LEU A 48 -4.18 10.66 6.15
N ASP A 49 -3.06 10.95 5.48
CA ASP A 49 -2.76 12.27 4.89
C ASP A 49 -3.34 12.49 3.48
N CYS A 50 -3.51 11.42 2.70
CA CYS A 50 -4.16 11.53 1.39
C CYS A 50 -5.54 12.16 1.55
N SER A 51 -6.00 12.92 0.58
CA SER A 51 -7.34 13.49 0.48
C SER A 51 -8.20 12.72 -0.53
N ASP A 52 -7.59 12.23 -1.62
CA ASP A 52 -8.25 11.51 -2.70
C ASP A 52 -7.44 10.30 -3.22
N PHE A 53 -8.04 9.56 -4.13
CA PHE A 53 -7.46 8.34 -4.68
C PHE A 53 -6.26 8.60 -5.62
N ALA A 54 -6.20 9.76 -6.28
CA ALA A 54 -5.11 10.07 -7.19
C ALA A 54 -3.78 10.28 -6.43
N GLU A 55 -3.83 10.83 -5.21
CA GLU A 55 -2.66 10.93 -4.33
C GLU A 55 -2.15 9.55 -3.91
N LEU A 56 -3.06 8.64 -3.55
CA LEU A 56 -2.72 7.25 -3.25
C LEU A 56 -2.11 6.53 -4.47
N GLU A 57 -2.69 6.72 -5.65
CA GLU A 57 -2.22 6.07 -6.87
C GLU A 57 -0.82 6.55 -7.29
N GLN A 58 -0.54 7.85 -7.11
CA GLN A 58 0.79 8.42 -7.31
C GLN A 58 1.82 7.82 -6.34
N TRP A 59 1.46 7.70 -5.05
CA TRP A 59 2.35 7.10 -4.06
C TRP A 59 2.65 5.63 -4.41
N LEU A 60 1.63 4.84 -4.78
CA LEU A 60 1.79 3.45 -5.20
C LEU A 60 2.65 3.30 -6.46
N ALA A 61 2.55 4.24 -7.40
CA ALA A 61 3.40 4.26 -8.59
C ALA A 61 4.88 4.48 -8.22
N ALA A 62 5.16 5.46 -7.35
CA ALA A 62 6.51 5.75 -6.91
C ALA A 62 7.19 4.55 -6.22
N GLN A 63 6.44 3.76 -5.44
CA GLN A 63 6.99 2.55 -4.82
C GLN A 63 7.39 1.46 -5.81
N SER A 64 6.71 1.37 -6.97
CA SER A 64 7.08 0.43 -8.04
C SER A 64 8.32 0.85 -8.84
N GLU A 65 8.71 2.11 -8.74
CA GLU A 65 9.87 2.70 -9.43
C GLU A 65 11.10 2.84 -8.51
N THR A 66 11.00 2.49 -7.23
CA THR A 66 12.11 2.66 -6.27
C THR A 66 13.02 1.43 -6.27
N PRO A 67 14.24 1.47 -6.85
CA PRO A 67 15.23 0.42 -6.68
C PRO A 67 15.95 0.56 -5.33
N GLU A 68 15.24 0.55 -4.20
CA GLU A 68 15.90 0.40 -2.89
C GLU A 68 16.02 -1.09 -2.56
N ARG A 69 16.89 -1.74 -3.33
CA ARG A 69 17.66 -2.88 -2.85
C ARG A 69 18.64 -2.33 -1.82
N LYS A 70 18.22 -2.16 -0.56
CA LYS A 70 19.17 -1.95 0.54
C LYS A 70 20.06 -3.20 0.62
N ILE A 71 21.30 -3.02 0.21
CA ILE A 71 22.43 -3.96 0.35
C ILE A 71 22.89 -3.91 1.80
#